data_AF-A0A9E3ZYD6-F1
#
_entry.id   AF-A0A9E3ZYD6-F1
#
_cell.length_a   1.000
_cell.length_b   1.000
_cell.length_c   1.000
_cell.angle_alpha   90.00
_cell.angle_beta   90.00
_cell.angle_gamma   90.00
#
_symmetry.space_group_name_H-M   'P 1'
#
loop_
_entity.id
_entity.type
_entity.pdbx_description
1 polymer ?
#
loop_
_entity_poly.entity_id
_entity_poly.type
_entity_poly.pdbx_seq_one_letter_code
_entity_poly.pdbx_strand_id
1 'polypeptide(L)'
;MKKQNLFISGYHFFLALLFIYVGAQVIQGRLGEYPREWLTKLPFTSWVLPGFAILLLGLSHLFVAGIGLFQSRSIVARLMLLMGSFLIVSGILSIMILGETYLATVELILLGSIHLVLGGIILWKAAHSSQSIRI
;
A
#
# COMPACT_ATOMS: atom_id res chain seq x y z
N MET A 1 8.16 7.49 -26.89
CA MET A 1 7.67 7.12 -25.55
C MET A 1 8.41 7.96 -24.51
N LYS A 2 7.75 8.90 -23.82
CA LYS A 2 8.38 9.63 -22.71
C LYS A 2 8.82 8.58 -21.67
N LYS A 3 10.00 8.74 -21.05
CA LYS A 3 10.49 7.94 -19.91
C LYS A 3 9.60 8.19 -18.67
N GLN A 4 8.32 7.85 -18.78
CA GLN A 4 7.27 8.09 -17.81
C GLN A 4 7.36 7.01 -16.74
N ASN A 5 7.71 7.44 -15.53
CA ASN A 5 7.57 6.77 -14.24
C ASN A 5 8.03 5.31 -14.11
N LEU A 6 8.86 4.79 -15.01
CA LEU A 6 9.24 3.37 -15.02
C LEU A 6 9.69 2.84 -13.64
N PHE A 7 10.50 3.63 -12.90
CA PHE A 7 10.92 3.27 -11.55
C PHE A 7 9.77 3.20 -10.54
N ILE A 8 8.83 4.15 -10.58
CA ILE A 8 7.67 4.18 -9.67
C ILE A 8 6.69 3.05 -10.04
N SER A 9 6.45 2.85 -11.34
CA SER A 9 5.64 1.73 -11.83
C SER A 9 6.26 0.38 -11.44
N GLY A 10 7.58 0.23 -11.57
CA GLY A 10 8.30 -0.96 -11.12
C GLY A 10 8.18 -1.19 -9.62
N TYR A 11 8.33 -0.14 -8.80
CA TYR A 11 8.11 -0.20 -7.36
C TYR A 11 6.72 -0.74 -7.00
N HIS A 12 5.66 -0.17 -7.59
CA HIS A 12 4.30 -0.65 -7.37
C HIS A 12 4.08 -2.07 -7.89
N PHE A 13 4.70 -2.44 -9.02
CA PHE A 13 4.60 -3.78 -9.56
C PHE A 13 5.20 -4.83 -8.61
N PHE A 14 6.38 -4.59 -8.04
CA PHE A 14 6.98 -5.51 -7.06
C PHE A 14 6.13 -5.63 -5.78
N LEU A 15 5.58 -4.52 -5.30
CA LEU A 15 4.63 -4.57 -4.17
C LEU A 15 3.37 -5.37 -4.51
N ALA A 16 2.85 -5.22 -5.73
CA ALA A 16 1.70 -6.00 -6.18
C ALA A 16 1.99 -7.50 -6.12
N LEU A 17 3.15 -7.93 -6.64
CA LEU A 17 3.58 -9.33 -6.58
C LEU A 17 3.71 -9.82 -5.14
N LEU A 18 4.33 -9.02 -4.26
CA LEU A 18 4.50 -9.36 -2.86
C LEU A 18 3.14 -9.55 -2.16
N PHE A 19 2.23 -8.60 -2.29
CA PHE A 19 0.91 -8.69 -1.65
C PHE A 19 0.07 -9.83 -2.24
N ILE A 20 0.10 -10.04 -3.56
CA ILE A 20 -0.59 -11.19 -4.17
C ILE A 20 -0.05 -12.50 -3.61
N TYR A 21 1.27 -12.63 -3.52
CA TYR A 21 1.91 -13.81 -2.94
C TYR A 21 1.52 -14.03 -1.48
N VAL A 22 1.68 -13.01 -0.63
CA VAL A 22 1.34 -13.08 0.80
C VAL A 22 -0.14 -13.39 0.98
N GLY A 23 -1.04 -12.69 0.28
CA GLY A 23 -2.49 -12.93 0.37
C GLY A 23 -2.85 -14.37 0.00
N ALA A 24 -2.24 -14.94 -1.03
CA ALA A 24 -2.43 -16.34 -1.40
C ALA A 24 -1.93 -17.31 -0.31
N GLN A 25 -0.76 -17.05 0.30
CA GLN A 25 -0.25 -17.89 1.40
C GLN A 25 -1.16 -17.83 2.64
N VAL A 26 -1.69 -16.64 2.97
CA VAL A 26 -2.62 -16.42 4.09
C VAL A 26 -3.92 -17.21 3.89
N ILE A 27 -4.53 -17.14 2.70
CA ILE A 27 -5.76 -17.90 2.39
C ILE A 27 -5.52 -19.40 2.48
N GLN A 28 -4.33 -19.87 2.07
CA GLN A 28 -3.95 -21.29 2.15
C GLN A 28 -3.58 -21.74 3.57
N GLY A 29 -3.62 -20.86 4.58
CA GLY A 29 -3.28 -21.18 5.97
C GLY A 29 -1.79 -21.46 6.19
N ARG A 30 -0.92 -21.04 5.27
CA ARG A 30 0.52 -21.34 5.32
C ARG A 30 1.33 -20.41 6.20
N LEU A 31 0.74 -19.30 6.66
CA LEU A 31 1.38 -18.30 7.53
C LEU A 31 0.92 -18.39 8.99
N GLY A 32 0.37 -19.54 9.40
CA GLY A 32 -0.06 -19.81 10.76
C GLY A 32 -1.58 -19.89 10.94
N GLU A 33 -2.01 -20.40 12.09
CA GLU A 33 -3.41 -20.51 12.45
C GLU A 33 -4.01 -19.15 12.83
N TYR A 34 -5.33 -19.02 12.69
CA TYR A 34 -6.04 -17.80 13.08
C TYR A 34 -6.06 -17.69 14.61
N PRO A 35 -5.56 -16.59 15.22
CA PRO A 35 -5.45 -16.49 16.67
C PRO A 35 -6.83 -16.55 17.35
N ARG A 36 -6.94 -17.38 18.39
CA ARG A 36 -8.22 -17.54 19.13
C ARG A 36 -8.62 -16.26 19.86
N GLU A 37 -7.65 -15.48 20.34
CA GLU A 37 -7.92 -14.18 20.96
C GLU A 37 -8.62 -13.17 20.02
N TRP A 38 -8.47 -13.33 18.71
CA TRP A 38 -9.08 -12.42 17.72
C TRP A 38 -10.56 -12.70 17.49
N LEU A 39 -11.05 -13.89 17.85
CA LEU A 39 -12.45 -14.30 17.66
C LEU A 39 -13.46 -13.40 18.38
N THR A 40 -13.03 -12.70 19.43
CA THR A 40 -13.88 -11.76 20.20
C THR A 40 -13.65 -10.30 19.79
N LYS A 41 -12.61 -10.01 19.00
CA LYS A 41 -12.19 -8.65 18.62
C LYS A 41 -12.53 -8.32 17.16
N LEU A 42 -12.58 -9.33 16.28
CA LEU A 42 -12.78 -9.16 14.85
C LEU A 42 -14.07 -9.83 14.36
N PRO A 43 -14.74 -9.27 13.34
CA PRO A 43 -16.00 -9.80 12.80
C PRO A 43 -15.78 -11.01 11.86
N PHE A 44 -14.66 -11.71 11.99
CA PHE A 44 -14.33 -12.89 11.18
C PHE A 44 -13.53 -13.90 12.00
N THR A 45 -13.62 -15.16 11.59
CA THR A 45 -13.12 -16.32 12.35
C THR A 45 -12.03 -17.10 11.63
N SER A 46 -11.55 -16.59 10.49
CA SER A 46 -10.49 -17.22 9.70
C SER A 46 -9.66 -16.20 8.93
N TRP A 47 -8.52 -16.65 8.41
CA TRP A 47 -7.63 -15.87 7.57
C TRP A 47 -8.15 -15.57 6.16
N VAL A 48 -9.26 -16.20 5.75
CA VAL A 48 -9.75 -16.11 4.36
C VAL A 48 -10.08 -14.67 3.98
N LEU A 49 -10.86 -13.96 4.79
CA LEU A 49 -11.27 -12.58 4.50
C LEU A 49 -10.08 -11.59 4.56
N PRO A 50 -9.22 -11.61 5.60
CA PRO A 50 -7.97 -10.85 5.59
C PRO A 50 -7.09 -11.14 4.37
N GLY A 51 -6.97 -12.42 3.99
CA GLY A 51 -6.20 -12.82 2.81
C GLY A 51 -6.73 -12.21 1.52
N PHE A 52 -8.05 -12.18 1.32
CA PHE A 52 -8.66 -11.49 0.18
C PHE A 52 -8.43 -9.97 0.22
N ALA A 53 -8.45 -9.34 1.40
CA ALA A 53 -8.13 -7.92 1.53
C ALA A 53 -6.67 -7.64 1.11
N ILE A 54 -5.73 -8.52 1.46
CA ILE A 54 -4.34 -8.44 1.03
C ILE A 54 -4.22 -8.63 -0.49
N LEU A 55 -4.96 -9.57 -1.09
CA LEU A 55 -5.00 -9.72 -2.55
C LEU A 55 -5.52 -8.46 -3.23
N LEU A 56 -6.58 -7.85 -2.70
CA LEU A 56 -7.13 -6.59 -3.22
C LEU A 56 -6.12 -5.44 -3.11
N LEU A 57 -5.34 -5.38 -2.03
CA LEU A 57 -4.24 -4.44 -1.89
C LEU A 57 -3.16 -4.67 -2.96
N GLY A 58 -2.83 -5.91 -3.27
CA GLY A 58 -1.93 -6.27 -4.37
C GLY A 58 -2.46 -5.84 -5.74
N LEU A 59 -3.73 -6.10 -6.04
CA LEU A 59 -4.39 -5.65 -7.27
C LEU A 59 -4.42 -4.13 -7.39
N SER A 60 -4.60 -3.42 -6.27
CA SER A 60 -4.54 -1.95 -6.24
C SER A 60 -3.16 -1.44 -6.60
N HIS A 61 -2.09 -2.08 -6.12
CA HIS A 61 -0.72 -1.75 -6.53
C HIS A 61 -0.49 -2.05 -8.02
N LEU A 62 -1.01 -3.17 -8.53
CA LEU A 62 -0.90 -3.51 -9.95
C LEU A 62 -1.60 -2.46 -10.84
N PHE A 63 -2.77 -1.98 -10.40
CA PHE A 63 -3.47 -0.88 -11.06
C PHE A 63 -2.61 0.40 -11.09
N VAL A 64 -2.02 0.81 -9.97
CA VAL A 64 -1.14 2.00 -9.93
C VAL A 64 0.10 1.81 -10.80
N ALA A 65 0.69 0.62 -10.83
CA ALA A 65 1.82 0.31 -11.69
C ALA A 65 1.47 0.53 -13.17
N GLY A 66 0.33 0.00 -13.62
CA GLY A 66 -0.19 0.18 -14.97
C GLY A 66 -0.52 1.63 -15.30
N ILE A 67 -1.25 2.32 -14.41
CA ILE A 67 -1.55 3.75 -14.53
C ILE A 67 -0.28 4.58 -14.68
N GLY A 68 0.77 4.26 -13.92
CA GLY A 68 2.04 4.99 -13.95
C GLY A 68 2.75 4.98 -15.30
N LEU A 69 2.51 3.98 -16.15
CA LEU A 69 3.09 3.90 -17.50
C LEU A 69 2.49 4.91 -18.48
N PHE A 70 1.24 5.33 -18.24
CA PHE A 70 0.49 6.18 -19.17
C PHE A 70 0.15 7.56 -18.60
N GLN A 71 0.10 7.69 -17.27
CA GLN A 71 -0.33 8.92 -16.59
C GLN A 71 0.85 9.76 -16.07
N SER A 72 0.54 11.00 -15.69
CA SER A 72 1.54 11.95 -15.18
C SER A 72 2.08 11.55 -13.80
N ARG A 73 3.31 12.01 -13.50
CA ARG A 73 3.96 11.81 -12.18
C ARG A 73 3.06 12.28 -11.03
N SER A 74 2.31 13.37 -11.21
CA SER A 74 1.48 13.97 -10.17
C SER A 74 0.21 13.16 -9.88
N ILE A 75 -0.38 12.50 -10.89
CA ILE A 75 -1.50 11.57 -10.68
C ILE A 75 -1.03 10.38 -9.83
N VAL A 76 0.09 9.76 -10.21
CA VAL A 76 0.65 8.62 -9.46
C VAL A 76 1.01 9.04 -8.04
N ALA A 77 1.63 10.20 -7.86
CA ALA A 77 1.97 10.71 -6.54
C ALA A 77 0.75 10.92 -5.64
N ARG A 78 -0.37 11.43 -6.17
CA ARG A 78 -1.63 11.54 -5.40
C ARG A 78 -2.17 10.18 -4.99
N LEU A 79 -2.10 9.17 -5.87
CA LEU A 79 -2.48 7.80 -5.53
C LEU A 79 -1.58 7.22 -4.43
N MET A 80 -0.27 7.48 -4.48
CA MET A 80 0.65 7.10 -3.40
C MET A 80 0.26 7.76 -2.07
N LEU A 81 -0.05 9.06 -2.06
CA LEU A 81 -0.49 9.73 -0.83
C LEU A 81 -1.78 9.10 -0.26
N LEU A 82 -2.76 8.81 -1.12
CA LEU A 82 -4.01 8.17 -0.72
C LEU A 82 -3.76 6.78 -0.12
N MET A 83 -3.01 5.93 -0.82
CA MET A 83 -2.66 4.58 -0.37
C MET A 83 -1.84 4.61 0.92
N GLY A 84 -0.86 5.52 1.01
CA GLY A 84 -0.04 5.69 2.20
C GLY A 84 -0.87 6.05 3.43
N SER A 85 -1.81 6.98 3.26
CA SER A 85 -2.75 7.39 4.31
C SER A 85 -3.64 6.22 4.73
N PHE A 86 -4.20 5.49 3.75
CA PHE A 86 -5.04 4.33 4.00
C PHE A 86 -4.30 3.23 4.79
N LEU A 87 -3.05 2.93 4.43
CA LEU A 87 -2.23 1.95 5.13
C LEU A 87 -1.94 2.35 6.58
N ILE A 88 -1.58 3.61 6.81
CA ILE A 88 -1.32 4.11 8.18
C ILE A 88 -2.58 4.04 9.03
N VAL A 89 -3.71 4.55 8.52
CA VAL A 89 -4.99 4.51 9.24
C VAL A 89 -5.40 3.08 9.53
N SER A 90 -5.27 2.17 8.57
CA SER A 90 -5.58 0.74 8.77
C SER A 90 -4.67 0.10 9.83
N GLY A 91 -3.38 0.44 9.84
CA GLY A 91 -2.43 -0.03 10.84
C GLY A 91 -2.76 0.48 12.24
N ILE A 92 -3.08 1.77 12.39
CA ILE A 92 -3.49 2.35 13.67
C ILE A 92 -4.78 1.68 14.18
N LEU A 93 -5.78 1.51 13.31
CA LEU A 93 -7.02 0.81 13.66
C LEU A 93 -6.76 -0.63 14.08
N SER A 94 -5.85 -1.33 13.41
CA SER A 94 -5.45 -2.69 13.80
C SER A 94 -4.87 -2.73 15.22
N ILE A 95 -3.98 -1.79 15.58
CA ILE A 95 -3.43 -1.68 16.94
C ILE A 95 -4.56 -1.40 17.95
N MET A 96 -5.47 -0.48 17.63
CA MET A 96 -6.58 -0.12 18.53
C MET A 96 -7.56 -1.29 18.77
N ILE A 97 -7.92 -2.03 17.71
CA ILE A 97 -8.88 -3.13 17.80
C ILE A 97 -8.25 -4.34 18.50
N LEU A 98 -7.00 -4.66 18.17
CA LEU A 98 -6.33 -5.83 18.73
C LEU A 98 -5.72 -5.55 20.10
N GLY A 99 -5.45 -4.29 20.44
CA GLY A 99 -4.76 -3.89 21.67
C GLY A 99 -3.28 -4.29 21.71
N GLU A 100 -2.75 -4.79 20.60
CA GLU A 100 -1.40 -5.32 20.46
C GLU A 100 -0.77 -4.81 19.16
N THR A 101 0.56 -4.70 19.17
CA THR A 101 1.33 -4.28 18.00
C THR A 101 2.02 -5.50 17.38
N TYR A 102 1.51 -5.95 16.24
CA TYR A 102 2.13 -7.02 15.46
C TYR A 102 3.13 -6.47 14.44
N LEU A 103 4.12 -7.28 14.07
CA LEU A 103 5.14 -6.90 13.09
C LEU A 103 4.53 -6.47 11.75
N ALA A 104 3.57 -7.25 11.25
CA ALA A 104 2.86 -6.92 10.00
C ALA A 104 2.18 -5.55 10.05
N THR A 105 1.65 -5.16 11.22
CA THR A 105 1.03 -3.85 11.43
C THR A 105 2.06 -2.72 11.35
N VAL A 106 3.24 -2.91 11.93
CA VAL A 106 4.35 -1.95 11.84
C VAL A 106 4.86 -1.83 10.40
N GLU A 107 4.99 -2.96 9.69
CA GLU A 107 5.41 -2.98 8.28
C GLU A 107 4.41 -2.24 7.37
N LEU A 108 3.10 -2.38 7.61
CA LEU A 108 2.08 -1.62 6.87
C LEU A 108 2.17 -0.12 7.13
N ILE A 109 2.38 0.31 8.39
CA ILE A 109 2.56 1.72 8.74
C ILE A 109 3.83 2.29 8.11
N LEU A 110 4.94 1.54 8.16
CA LEU A 110 6.20 1.93 7.53
C LEU A 110 6.04 2.08 6.01
N LEU A 111 5.42 1.09 5.35
CA LEU A 111 5.12 1.16 3.93
C LEU A 111 4.23 2.36 3.59
N GLY A 112 3.22 2.63 4.41
CA GLY A 112 2.37 3.80 4.25
C GLY A 112 3.15 5.12 4.36
N SER A 113 4.07 5.20 5.31
CA SER A 113 4.95 6.36 5.51
C SER A 113 5.87 6.59 4.31
N ILE A 114 6.44 5.51 3.75
CA ILE A 114 7.24 5.57 2.52
C ILE A 114 6.41 6.14 1.36
N HIS A 115 5.16 5.70 1.21
CA HIS A 115 4.26 6.23 0.18
C HIS A 115 3.95 7.72 0.36
N LEU A 116 3.72 8.16 1.61
CA LEU A 116 3.50 9.59 1.90
C LEU A 116 4.72 10.44 1.54
N VAL A 117 5.91 10.00 1.95
CA VAL A 117 7.17 10.72 1.68
C VAL A 117 7.44 10.79 0.18
N LEU A 118 7.37 9.66 -0.53
CA LEU A 118 7.64 9.61 -1.97
C LEU A 118 6.61 10.44 -2.76
N GLY A 119 5.32 10.30 -2.46
CA GLY A 119 4.27 11.09 -3.09
C GLY A 119 4.45 12.60 -2.84
N GLY A 120 4.78 12.97 -1.60
CA GLY A 120 5.05 14.36 -1.20
C GLY A 120 6.23 14.96 -1.95
N ILE A 121 7.36 14.25 -2.02
CA ILE A 121 8.56 14.70 -2.76
C ILE A 121 8.24 14.93 -4.25
N ILE A 122 7.48 14.04 -4.88
CA ILE A 122 7.13 14.18 -6.30
C ILE A 122 6.26 15.41 -6.54
N LEU A 123 5.24 15.63 -5.71
CA LEU A 123 4.37 16.81 -5.85
C LEU A 123 5.10 18.11 -5.53
N TRP A 124 5.94 18.11 -4.50
CA TRP A 124 6.75 19.27 -4.13
C TRP A 124 7.68 19.68 -5.29
N LYS A 125 8.38 18.72 -5.90
CA LYS A 125 9.22 18.97 -7.08
C LYS A 125 8.42 19.51 -8.26
N ALA A 126 7.23 18.96 -8.51
CA ALA A 126 6.36 19.42 -9.58
C ALA A 126 5.96 20.90 -9.39
N ALA A 127 5.59 21.30 -8.16
CA ALA A 127 5.21 22.68 -7.85
C ALA A 127 6.36 23.69 -8.01
N HIS A 128 7.59 23.31 -7.64
CA HIS A 128 8.75 24.22 -7.73
C HIS A 128 9.35 24.27 -9.14
N SER A 129 9.27 23.18 -9.91
CA SER A 129 9.72 23.17 -11.31
C SER A 129 8.85 24.03 -12.25
N SER A 130 7.59 24.31 -11.90
CA SER A 130 6.74 25.20 -12.71
C SER A 130 6.99 26.69 -12.44
N GLN A 131 7.68 27.04 -11.36
CA GLN A 131 7.98 28.43 -11.03
C GLN A 131 9.24 28.95 -11.75
N SER A 132 10.21 28.08 -12.09
CA SER A 132 11.44 28.48 -12.77
C SER A 132 11.28 28.81 -14.26
N ILE A 133 10.11 28.53 -14.86
CA ILE A 133 9.82 28.80 -16.29
C ILE A 133 9.06 30.13 -16.46
N ARG A 134 8.64 30.78 -15.36
CA ARG A 134 7.85 32.03 -15.39
C ARG A 134 8.67 33.29 -15.10
N ILE A 135 9.99 33.25 -15.29
CA ILE A 135 10.88 34.42 -15.18
C ILE A 135 11.46 34.71 -16.57
#